data_AF-A0A2T2U6E6-F1
#
_entry.id   AF-A0A2T2U6E6-F1
#
_cell.length_a   1.000
_cell.length_b   1.000
_cell.length_c   1.000
_cell.angle_alpha   90.00
_cell.angle_beta   90.00
_cell.angle_gamma   90.00
#
_symmetry.space_group_name_H-M   'P 1'
#
loop_
_entity.id
_entity.type
_entity.pdbx_description
1 polymer ?
#
loop_
_entity_poly.entity_id
_entity_poly.type
_entity_poly.pdbx_seq_one_letter_code
_entity_poly.pdbx_strand_id
1 'polypeptide(L)'
;EALLDRLDTDPQRFSPNVVLRPLMQDLLLPTATYVAGPGEVSYFAQYGGVYDWAGLDMPLIHPRASVSLVEGKVQKVLDKYDLGVCDFRADLDALFQHVVVDTMEGDVDAVFQNATTEMHKVLNGLKPEVEAVDGSLGAAAEATRAALIEEMNGLKQKVVRAEKRQQDDVRSQLEKAHTNLRPNGTLQERTINVLYYLNKYSLDLLDDLRHTLRTDTAEHQVVEL
;
A
#
# COMPACT_ATOMS: atom_id res chain seq x y z
N GLU A 1 -36.65 -40.85 -16.30
CA GLU A 1 -37.00 -40.97 -17.74
C GLU A 1 -37.25 -39.61 -18.39
N ALA A 2 -38.25 -38.81 -17.99
CA ALA A 2 -38.54 -37.51 -18.64
C ALA A 2 -37.37 -36.49 -18.68
N LEU A 3 -36.49 -36.47 -17.66
CA LEU A 3 -35.34 -35.55 -17.65
C LEU A 3 -34.21 -35.99 -18.60
N LEU A 4 -34.02 -37.30 -18.77
CA LEU A 4 -33.00 -37.87 -19.67
C LEU A 4 -33.42 -37.69 -21.12
N ASP A 5 -34.69 -37.96 -21.44
CA ASP A 5 -35.25 -37.69 -22.77
C ASP A 5 -35.12 -36.21 -23.17
N ARG A 6 -35.29 -35.31 -22.20
CA ARG A 6 -35.07 -33.87 -22.41
C ARG A 6 -33.60 -33.50 -22.56
N LEU A 7 -32.69 -34.23 -21.92
CA LEU A 7 -31.25 -34.04 -22.11
C LEU A 7 -30.83 -34.44 -23.54
N ASP A 8 -31.42 -35.50 -24.08
CA ASP A 8 -31.16 -35.98 -25.45
C ASP A 8 -31.77 -35.06 -26.51
N THR A 9 -32.96 -34.53 -26.27
CA THR A 9 -33.71 -33.71 -27.24
C THR A 9 -33.39 -32.21 -27.17
N ASP A 10 -33.07 -31.67 -25.99
CA ASP A 10 -32.82 -30.25 -25.74
C ASP A 10 -31.55 -30.02 -24.85
N PRO A 11 -30.37 -30.55 -25.19
CA PRO A 11 -29.16 -30.45 -24.36
C PRO A 11 -28.74 -29.01 -24.03
N GLN A 12 -29.02 -28.05 -24.91
CA GLN A 12 -28.75 -26.61 -24.73
C GLN A 12 -29.50 -25.97 -23.55
N ARG A 13 -30.50 -26.65 -22.98
CA ARG A 13 -31.24 -26.18 -21.80
C ARG A 13 -30.58 -26.56 -20.48
N PHE A 14 -29.47 -27.30 -20.53
CA PHE A 14 -28.74 -27.77 -19.36
C PHE A 14 -27.39 -27.09 -19.26
N SER A 15 -26.96 -26.77 -18.05
CA SER A 15 -25.64 -26.25 -17.77
C SER A 15 -25.10 -26.81 -16.46
N PRO A 16 -23.77 -27.06 -16.38
CA PRO A 16 -23.16 -27.53 -15.15
C PRO A 16 -23.09 -26.40 -14.13
N ASN A 17 -23.24 -26.74 -12.84
CA ASN A 17 -22.95 -25.84 -11.74
C ASN A 17 -21.45 -25.86 -11.40
N VAL A 18 -21.04 -25.18 -10.32
CA VAL A 18 -19.63 -25.09 -9.89
C VAL A 18 -18.97 -26.46 -9.67
N VAL A 19 -19.73 -27.47 -9.23
CA VAL A 19 -19.23 -28.83 -8.95
C VAL A 19 -19.10 -29.65 -10.22
N LEU A 20 -20.10 -29.60 -11.11
CA LEU A 20 -20.13 -30.39 -12.33
C LEU A 20 -19.31 -29.78 -13.47
N ARG A 21 -19.02 -28.47 -13.42
CA ARG A 21 -18.32 -27.77 -14.51
C ARG A 21 -16.90 -28.32 -14.72
N PRO A 22 -16.07 -28.54 -13.69
CA PRO A 22 -14.77 -29.20 -13.86
C PRO A 22 -14.86 -30.60 -14.46
N LEU A 23 -15.82 -31.43 -14.00
CA LEU A 23 -16.03 -32.76 -14.58
C LEU A 23 -16.39 -32.69 -16.07
N MET A 24 -17.29 -31.78 -16.45
CA MET A 24 -17.68 -31.60 -17.85
C MET A 24 -16.50 -31.10 -18.70
N GLN A 25 -15.65 -30.22 -18.15
CA GLN A 25 -14.42 -29.79 -18.81
C GLN A 25 -13.50 -30.98 -19.08
N ASP A 26 -13.24 -31.82 -18.08
CA ASP A 26 -12.27 -32.92 -18.16
C ASP A 26 -12.82 -34.15 -18.89
N LEU A 27 -14.15 -34.25 -19.02
CA LEU A 27 -14.80 -35.17 -19.95
C LEU A 27 -14.62 -34.73 -21.41
N LEU A 28 -14.68 -33.43 -21.69
CA LEU A 28 -14.60 -32.88 -23.04
C LEU A 28 -13.18 -32.63 -23.53
N LEU A 29 -12.26 -32.33 -22.61
CA LEU A 29 -10.88 -31.95 -22.89
C LEU A 29 -9.91 -32.90 -22.18
N PRO A 30 -8.80 -33.31 -22.82
CA PRO A 30 -7.75 -34.06 -22.16
C PRO A 30 -6.92 -33.14 -21.25
N THR A 31 -7.49 -32.75 -20.12
CA THR A 31 -6.91 -31.75 -19.20
C THR A 31 -5.78 -32.37 -18.37
N ALA A 32 -4.53 -32.04 -18.68
CA ALA A 32 -3.40 -32.41 -17.83
C ALA A 32 -3.33 -31.55 -16.55
N THR A 33 -3.70 -30.28 -16.65
CA THR A 33 -3.55 -29.31 -15.56
C THR A 33 -4.67 -28.27 -15.59
N TYR A 34 -5.24 -27.99 -14.43
CA TYR A 34 -6.24 -26.96 -14.21
C TYR A 34 -5.58 -25.74 -13.54
N VAL A 35 -5.62 -24.57 -14.20
CA VAL A 35 -5.08 -23.33 -13.64
C VAL A 35 -6.14 -22.65 -12.76
N ALA A 36 -5.90 -22.63 -11.46
CA ALA A 36 -6.88 -22.26 -10.44
C ALA A 36 -6.51 -20.96 -9.69
N GLY A 37 -7.51 -20.13 -9.42
CA GLY A 37 -7.39 -19.08 -8.40
C GLY A 37 -7.40 -19.63 -6.96
N PRO A 38 -7.04 -18.83 -5.94
CA PRO A 38 -6.99 -19.29 -4.54
C PRO A 38 -8.31 -19.90 -4.02
N GLY A 39 -9.44 -19.31 -4.41
CA GLY A 39 -10.76 -19.84 -4.07
C GLY A 39 -11.05 -21.18 -4.75
N GLU A 40 -10.53 -21.38 -5.96
CA GLU A 40 -10.73 -22.60 -6.73
C GLU A 40 -9.90 -23.75 -6.19
N VAL A 41 -8.63 -23.50 -5.87
CA VAL A 41 -7.77 -24.48 -5.18
C VAL A 41 -8.46 -25.03 -3.92
N SER A 42 -9.12 -24.15 -3.15
CA SER A 42 -9.79 -24.52 -1.90
C SER A 42 -10.98 -25.46 -2.09
N TYR A 43 -11.77 -25.30 -3.16
CA TYR A 43 -12.88 -26.20 -3.43
C TYR A 43 -12.45 -27.47 -4.17
N PHE A 44 -11.42 -27.41 -5.02
CA PHE A 44 -10.88 -28.59 -5.69
C PHE A 44 -10.34 -29.62 -4.71
N ALA A 45 -9.79 -29.17 -3.58
CA ALA A 45 -9.38 -30.04 -2.48
C ALA A 45 -10.52 -30.93 -1.95
N GLN A 46 -11.79 -30.57 -2.19
CA GLN A 46 -12.97 -31.31 -1.76
C GLN A 46 -13.55 -32.23 -2.85
N TYR A 47 -13.05 -32.15 -4.09
CA TYR A 47 -13.68 -32.79 -5.25
C TYR A 47 -13.16 -34.20 -5.56
N GLY A 48 -12.17 -34.72 -4.83
CA GLY A 48 -11.64 -36.08 -5.09
C GLY A 48 -12.73 -37.15 -5.23
N GLY A 49 -13.63 -37.27 -4.26
CA GLY A 49 -14.73 -38.24 -4.33
C GLY A 49 -15.77 -37.96 -5.42
N VAL A 50 -15.85 -36.71 -5.92
CA VAL A 50 -16.73 -36.33 -7.04
C VAL A 50 -16.13 -36.81 -8.37
N TYR A 51 -14.81 -36.72 -8.53
CA TYR A 51 -14.09 -37.28 -9.68
C TYR A 51 -14.14 -38.81 -9.67
N ASP A 52 -13.95 -39.44 -8.52
CA ASP A 52 -14.08 -40.90 -8.35
C ASP A 52 -15.47 -41.39 -8.78
N TRP A 53 -16.52 -40.69 -8.34
CA TRP A 53 -17.90 -40.99 -8.74
C TRP A 53 -18.12 -40.84 -10.25
N ALA A 54 -17.51 -39.84 -10.87
CA ALA A 54 -17.62 -39.58 -12.30
C ALA A 54 -16.76 -40.53 -13.16
N GLY A 55 -15.86 -41.31 -12.54
CA GLY A 55 -14.92 -42.16 -13.26
C GLY A 55 -13.90 -41.37 -14.09
N LEU A 56 -13.56 -40.16 -13.64
CA LEU A 56 -12.60 -39.27 -14.29
C LEU A 56 -11.37 -39.08 -13.40
N ASP A 57 -10.20 -38.96 -14.01
CA ASP A 57 -8.99 -38.58 -13.30
C ASP A 57 -9.00 -37.08 -13.01
N MET A 58 -8.79 -36.70 -11.74
CA MET A 58 -8.70 -35.29 -11.36
C MET A 58 -7.39 -34.69 -11.91
N PRO A 59 -7.44 -33.53 -12.62
CA PRO A 59 -6.25 -32.92 -13.20
C PRO A 59 -5.33 -32.37 -12.11
N LEU A 60 -4.06 -32.11 -12.48
CA LEU A 60 -3.14 -31.40 -11.60
C LEU A 60 -3.66 -29.96 -11.38
N ILE A 61 -3.85 -29.57 -10.12
CA ILE A 61 -4.34 -28.23 -9.80
C ILE A 61 -3.14 -27.29 -9.65
N HIS A 62 -2.99 -26.37 -10.58
CA HIS A 62 -1.88 -25.41 -10.64
C HIS A 62 -2.38 -24.02 -10.24
N PRO A 63 -1.83 -23.40 -9.18
CA PRO A 63 -2.17 -22.02 -8.83
C PRO A 63 -1.82 -21.07 -9.97
N ARG A 64 -2.75 -20.20 -10.38
CA ARG A 64 -2.43 -19.14 -11.33
C ARG A 64 -1.40 -18.17 -10.73
N ALA A 65 -0.64 -17.50 -11.59
CA ALA A 65 0.25 -16.43 -11.18
C ALA A 65 -0.54 -15.34 -10.42
N SER A 66 0.02 -14.88 -9.31
CA SER A 66 -0.47 -13.72 -8.56
C SER A 66 0.48 -12.56 -8.80
N VAL A 67 -0.05 -11.43 -9.25
CA VAL A 67 0.78 -10.33 -9.76
C VAL A 67 0.31 -8.98 -9.22
N SER A 68 1.28 -8.13 -8.86
CA SER A 68 1.07 -6.70 -8.63
C SER A 68 1.92 -5.90 -9.62
N LEU A 69 1.27 -4.99 -10.35
CA LEU A 69 1.91 -4.05 -11.25
C LEU A 69 2.19 -2.74 -10.49
N VAL A 70 3.44 -2.30 -10.50
CA VAL A 70 3.92 -1.13 -9.77
C VAL A 70 4.28 -0.04 -10.77
N GLU A 71 3.46 1.00 -10.82
CA GLU A 71 3.74 2.14 -11.70
C GLU A 71 4.92 2.96 -11.17
N GLY A 72 5.74 3.54 -12.05
CA GLY A 72 6.91 4.32 -11.62
C GLY A 72 6.66 5.46 -10.61
N LYS A 73 5.43 5.99 -10.48
CA LYS A 73 5.09 6.93 -9.39
C LYS A 73 4.99 6.25 -8.02
N VAL A 74 4.50 5.01 -7.99
CA VAL A 74 4.41 4.18 -6.80
C VAL A 74 5.79 3.66 -6.44
N GLN A 75 6.58 3.21 -7.42
CA GLN A 75 7.96 2.76 -7.20
C GLN A 75 8.79 3.83 -6.49
N LYS A 76 8.70 5.10 -6.91
CA LYS A 76 9.37 6.22 -6.23
C LYS A 76 8.99 6.38 -4.75
N VAL A 77 7.76 6.02 -4.37
CA VAL A 77 7.32 6.06 -2.97
C VAL A 77 7.88 4.86 -2.22
N LEU A 78 7.87 3.67 -2.83
CA LEU A 78 8.48 2.46 -2.28
C LEU A 78 9.97 2.69 -1.99
N ASP A 79 10.73 3.16 -2.98
CA ASP A 79 12.17 3.42 -2.84
C ASP A 79 12.47 4.51 -1.80
N LYS A 80 11.65 5.57 -1.76
CA LYS A 80 11.87 6.70 -0.84
C LYS A 80 11.76 6.30 0.63
N TYR A 81 10.88 5.35 0.94
CA TYR A 81 10.59 4.94 2.31
C TYR A 81 11.06 3.51 2.62
N ASP A 82 11.86 2.91 1.73
CA ASP A 82 12.34 1.52 1.82
C ASP A 82 11.21 0.50 2.07
N LEU A 83 10.13 0.62 1.31
CA LEU A 83 8.93 -0.21 1.43
C LEU A 83 8.82 -1.22 0.29
N GLY A 84 8.33 -2.41 0.59
CA GLY A 84 7.86 -3.40 -0.36
C GLY A 84 6.35 -3.35 -0.58
N VAL A 85 5.90 -3.98 -1.68
CA VAL A 85 4.45 -4.13 -1.97
C VAL A 85 3.71 -4.86 -0.83
N CYS A 86 4.39 -5.77 -0.14
CA CYS A 86 3.84 -6.53 0.98
C CYS A 86 3.55 -5.69 2.22
N ASP A 87 4.19 -4.53 2.40
CA ASP A 87 3.98 -3.67 3.58
C ASP A 87 2.62 -2.98 3.53
N PHE A 88 2.11 -2.75 2.32
CA PHE A 88 0.76 -2.24 2.09
C PHE A 88 -0.34 -3.26 2.41
N ARG A 89 0.00 -4.48 2.86
CA ARG A 89 -1.00 -5.48 3.27
C ARG A 89 -1.65 -5.16 4.62
N ALA A 90 -1.01 -4.33 5.43
CA ALA A 90 -1.41 -3.98 6.79
C ALA A 90 -2.32 -2.74 6.85
N ASP A 91 -2.58 -2.27 8.07
CA ASP A 91 -3.21 -0.99 8.36
C ASP A 91 -2.30 0.16 7.88
N LEU A 92 -2.83 1.02 7.01
CA LEU A 92 -2.11 2.17 6.46
C LEU A 92 -1.68 3.15 7.55
N ASP A 93 -2.45 3.27 8.63
CA ASP A 93 -2.07 4.13 9.75
C ASP A 93 -0.87 3.57 10.50
N ALA A 94 -0.77 2.25 10.68
CA ALA A 94 0.40 1.61 11.27
C ALA A 94 1.65 1.78 10.39
N LEU A 95 1.49 1.62 9.07
CA LEU A 95 2.57 1.86 8.11
C LEU A 95 3.06 3.32 8.16
N PHE A 96 2.11 4.27 8.21
CA PHE A 96 2.44 5.69 8.34
C PHE A 96 3.22 5.99 9.63
N GLN A 97 2.80 5.42 10.77
CA GLN A 97 3.53 5.60 12.03
C GLN A 97 4.95 5.05 11.94
N HIS A 98 5.15 3.88 11.33
CA HIS A 98 6.47 3.31 11.13
C HIS A 98 7.37 4.24 10.30
N VAL A 99 6.88 4.74 9.16
CA VAL A 99 7.62 5.64 8.28
C VAL A 99 7.95 6.97 8.96
N VAL A 100 7.00 7.53 9.73
CA VAL A 100 7.20 8.80 10.43
C VAL A 100 8.20 8.67 11.57
N VAL A 101 8.14 7.59 12.36
CA VAL A 101 9.11 7.33 13.44
C VAL A 101 10.53 7.23 12.88
N ASP A 102 10.71 6.56 11.75
CA ASP A 102 12.04 6.42 11.12
C ASP A 102 12.53 7.73 10.48
N THR A 103 11.62 8.64 10.13
CA THR A 103 11.97 9.92 9.47
C THR A 103 12.18 11.06 10.48
N MET A 104 11.68 10.95 11.71
CA MET A 104 11.68 12.04 12.69
C MET A 104 12.80 11.89 13.71
N GLU A 105 13.96 12.47 13.37
CA GLU A 105 15.04 12.68 14.32
C GLU A 105 14.75 13.91 15.20
N GLY A 106 14.18 13.67 16.39
CA GLY A 106 14.24 14.60 17.51
C GLY A 106 12.93 15.30 17.88
N ASP A 107 12.76 15.54 19.18
CA ASP A 107 11.64 16.26 19.76
C ASP A 107 11.83 17.78 19.58
N VAL A 108 11.21 18.34 18.54
CA VAL A 108 11.24 19.78 18.22
C VAL A 108 10.80 20.62 19.41
N ASP A 109 9.79 20.17 20.15
CA ASP A 109 9.30 20.90 21.32
C ASP A 109 10.36 20.97 22.41
N ALA A 110 11.04 19.86 22.71
CA ALA A 110 12.13 19.82 23.68
C ALA A 110 13.32 20.70 23.27
N VAL A 111 13.72 20.69 21.99
CA VAL A 111 14.83 21.52 21.47
C VAL A 111 14.52 23.01 21.65
N PHE A 112 13.34 23.46 21.21
CA PHE A 112 12.95 24.86 21.34
C PHE A 112 12.73 25.28 22.81
N GLN A 113 12.23 24.38 23.66
CA GLN A 113 12.03 24.67 25.08
C GLN A 113 13.37 24.86 25.82
N ASN A 114 14.36 24.02 25.52
CA ASN A 114 15.71 24.16 26.06
C ASN A 114 16.37 25.47 25.59
N ALA A 115 16.30 25.76 24.28
CA ALA A 115 16.86 26.99 23.72
C ALA A 115 16.22 28.26 24.32
N THR A 116 14.89 28.25 24.49
CA THR A 116 14.15 29.38 25.09
C THR A 116 14.54 29.61 26.54
N THR A 117 14.76 28.52 27.29
CA THR A 117 15.18 28.58 28.71
C THR A 117 16.57 29.19 28.85
N GLU A 118 17.54 28.78 28.02
CA GLU A 118 18.88 29.38 28.02
C GLU A 118 18.85 30.84 27.58
N MET A 119 18.04 31.18 26.58
CA MET A 119 17.86 32.57 26.15
C MET A 119 17.29 33.45 27.26
N HIS A 120 16.32 32.94 28.03
CA HIS A 120 15.81 33.65 29.21
C HIS A 120 16.89 33.90 30.26
N LYS A 121 17.76 32.93 30.55
CA LYS A 121 18.87 33.11 31.51
C LYS A 121 19.82 34.22 31.07
N VAL A 122 20.24 34.22 29.81
CA VAL A 122 21.14 35.23 29.26
C VAL A 122 20.51 36.63 29.32
N LEU A 123 19.25 36.76 28.87
CA LEU A 123 18.56 38.05 28.83
C LEU A 123 18.25 38.60 30.23
N ASN A 124 17.92 37.73 31.19
CA ASN A 124 17.71 38.13 32.58
C ASN A 124 19.01 38.62 33.24
N GLY A 125 20.16 38.03 32.88
CA GLY A 125 21.48 38.48 33.35
C GLY A 125 21.92 39.82 32.76
N LEU A 126 21.44 40.18 31.56
CA LEU A 126 21.79 41.42 30.88
C LEU A 126 21.13 42.66 31.49
N LYS A 127 19.91 42.52 32.01
CA LYS A 127 19.10 43.63 32.55
C LYS A 127 19.80 44.44 33.67
N PRO A 128 20.32 43.82 34.75
CA PRO A 128 20.97 44.58 35.82
C PRO A 128 22.24 45.32 35.35
N GLU A 129 22.98 44.76 34.38
CA GLU A 129 24.15 45.41 33.78
C GLU A 129 23.75 46.65 32.96
N VAL A 130 22.63 46.58 32.22
CA VAL A 130 22.10 47.72 31.45
C VAL A 130 21.57 48.82 32.38
N GLU A 131 20.85 48.45 33.44
CA GLU A 131 20.33 49.41 34.45
C GLU A 131 21.46 50.09 35.24
N ALA A 132 22.59 49.41 35.44
CA ALA A 132 23.78 49.98 36.08
C ALA A 132 24.46 51.06 35.23
N VAL A 133 24.34 51.00 33.90
CA VAL A 133 24.81 52.05 32.98
C VAL A 133 23.85 53.24 32.99
N ASP A 134 22.55 52.97 32.83
CA ASP A 134 21.47 53.98 32.90
C ASP A 134 20.15 53.32 33.30
N GLY A 135 19.61 53.70 34.46
CA GLY A 135 18.37 53.15 34.99
C GLY A 135 17.13 53.38 34.12
N SER A 136 17.17 54.34 33.18
CA SER A 136 16.09 54.55 32.21
C SER A 136 16.05 53.50 31.10
N LEU A 137 17.13 52.74 30.90
CA LEU A 137 17.24 51.73 29.84
C LEU A 137 16.64 50.36 30.22
N GLY A 138 16.24 50.15 31.49
CA GLY A 138 15.62 48.88 31.92
C GLY A 138 14.34 48.52 31.13
N ALA A 139 13.54 49.53 30.77
CA ALA A 139 12.37 49.35 29.91
C ALA A 139 12.74 48.91 28.48
N ALA A 140 13.83 49.44 27.93
CA ALA A 140 14.34 49.07 26.61
C ALA A 140 14.91 47.63 26.61
N ALA A 141 15.59 47.23 27.70
CA ALA A 141 16.08 45.86 27.87
C ALA A 141 14.93 44.84 27.92
N GLU A 142 13.86 45.12 28.68
CA GLU A 142 12.67 44.26 28.71
C GLU A 142 11.94 44.20 27.37
N ALA A 143 11.80 45.34 26.68
CA ALA A 143 11.21 45.37 25.34
C ALA A 143 12.01 44.52 24.35
N THR A 144 13.35 44.58 24.41
CA THR A 144 14.23 43.76 23.58
C THR A 144 14.10 42.28 23.92
N ARG A 145 14.03 41.94 25.22
CA ARG A 145 13.80 40.55 25.67
C ARG A 145 12.48 39.99 25.14
N ALA A 146 11.40 40.77 25.24
CA ALA A 146 10.10 40.37 24.74
C ALA A 146 10.11 40.14 23.22
N ALA A 147 10.75 41.03 22.46
CA ALA A 147 10.87 40.89 21.01
C ALA A 147 11.64 39.62 20.58
N LEU A 148 12.76 39.30 21.25
CA LEU A 148 13.53 38.09 20.96
C LEU A 148 12.76 36.81 21.26
N ILE A 149 11.99 36.80 22.36
CA ILE A 149 11.13 35.66 22.71
C ILE A 149 10.01 35.48 21.69
N GLU A 150 9.39 36.58 21.25
CA GLU A 150 8.35 36.53 20.22
C GLU A 150 8.89 35.99 18.89
N GLU A 151 10.07 36.44 18.45
CA GLU A 151 10.73 35.92 17.25
C GLU A 151 11.06 34.42 17.38
N MET A 152 11.54 33.98 18.54
CA MET A 152 11.80 32.56 18.82
C MET A 152 10.53 31.71 18.74
N ASN A 153 9.42 32.21 19.31
CA ASN A 153 8.11 31.56 19.20
C ASN A 153 7.62 31.51 17.75
N GLY A 154 7.81 32.59 16.99
CA GLY A 154 7.50 32.65 15.56
C GLY A 154 8.28 31.62 14.75
N LEU A 155 9.58 31.43 15.05
CA LEU A 155 10.40 30.38 14.44
C LEU A 155 9.90 28.98 14.81
N LYS A 156 9.63 28.72 16.10
CA LYS A 156 9.06 27.45 16.57
C LYS A 156 7.80 27.08 15.81
N GLN A 157 6.85 28.02 15.69
CA GLN A 157 5.61 27.79 14.95
C GLN A 157 5.85 27.47 13.46
N LYS A 158 6.84 28.10 12.83
CA LYS A 158 7.20 27.80 11.42
C LYS A 158 7.76 26.38 11.28
N VAL A 159 8.59 25.93 12.22
CA VAL A 159 9.16 24.58 12.22
C VAL A 159 8.06 23.53 12.44
N VAL A 160 7.23 23.67 13.47
CA VAL A 160 6.10 22.75 13.73
C VAL A 160 5.14 22.67 12.53
N ARG A 161 4.87 23.81 11.88
CA ARG A 161 4.06 23.82 10.64
C ARG A 161 4.75 23.14 9.46
N ALA A 162 6.08 23.19 9.38
CA ALA A 162 6.84 22.52 8.33
C ALA A 162 6.83 21.01 8.54
N GLU A 163 7.05 20.57 9.79
CA GLU A 163 6.98 19.17 10.20
C GLU A 163 5.60 18.55 9.93
N LYS A 164 4.52 19.23 10.32
CA LYS A 164 3.15 18.78 10.01
C LYS A 164 2.89 18.67 8.51
N ARG A 165 3.36 19.64 7.72
CA ARG A 165 3.24 19.58 6.25
C ARG A 165 3.98 18.39 5.67
N GLN A 166 5.18 18.11 6.17
CA GLN A 166 5.94 16.93 5.77
C GLN A 166 5.20 15.62 6.11
N GLN A 167 4.60 15.53 7.30
CA GLN A 167 3.75 14.39 7.68
C GLN A 167 2.54 14.22 6.75
N ASP A 168 1.83 15.31 6.44
CA ASP A 168 0.68 15.30 5.53
C ASP A 168 1.10 14.85 4.11
N ASP A 169 2.28 15.28 3.63
CA ASP A 169 2.84 14.88 2.35
C ASP A 169 3.20 13.38 2.32
N VAL A 170 3.82 12.86 3.39
CA VAL A 170 4.13 11.44 3.56
C VAL A 170 2.82 10.64 3.53
N ARG A 171 1.81 11.04 4.30
CA ARG A 171 0.49 10.39 4.34
C ARG A 171 -0.14 10.35 2.95
N SER A 172 -0.17 11.47 2.24
CA SER A 172 -0.73 11.53 0.89
C SER A 172 -0.01 10.62 -0.10
N GLN A 173 1.32 10.48 0.02
CA GLN A 173 2.12 9.58 -0.82
C GLN A 173 1.79 8.11 -0.54
N LEU A 174 1.73 7.73 0.74
CA LEU A 174 1.37 6.38 1.15
C LEU A 174 -0.07 6.02 0.76
N GLU A 175 -1.03 6.94 0.89
CA GLU A 175 -2.43 6.73 0.48
C GLU A 175 -2.56 6.48 -1.03
N LYS A 176 -1.80 7.22 -1.85
CA LYS A 176 -1.78 7.03 -3.31
C LYS A 176 -1.17 5.68 -3.69
N ALA A 177 -0.05 5.31 -3.05
CA ALA A 177 0.58 4.01 -3.24
C ALA A 177 -0.37 2.87 -2.81
N HIS A 178 -1.01 3.01 -1.65
CA HIS A 178 -2.01 2.05 -1.15
C HIS A 178 -3.19 1.90 -2.11
N THR A 179 -3.72 3.00 -2.64
CA THR A 179 -4.84 2.94 -3.59
C THR A 179 -4.46 2.20 -4.88
N ASN A 180 -3.21 2.32 -5.32
CA ASN A 180 -2.72 1.65 -6.52
C ASN A 180 -2.44 0.16 -6.30
N LEU A 181 -1.79 -0.18 -5.18
CA LEU A 181 -1.37 -1.55 -4.85
C LEU A 181 -2.49 -2.38 -4.23
N ARG A 182 -3.34 -1.74 -3.41
CA ARG A 182 -4.46 -2.37 -2.68
C ARG A 182 -5.72 -1.51 -2.73
N PRO A 183 -6.34 -1.34 -3.92
CA PRO A 183 -7.56 -0.58 -4.06
C PRO A 183 -8.65 -1.11 -3.12
N ASN A 184 -9.24 -0.22 -2.30
CA ASN A 184 -10.22 -0.55 -1.27
C ASN A 184 -9.75 -1.63 -0.26
N GLY A 185 -8.44 -1.74 -0.02
CA GLY A 185 -7.86 -2.75 0.88
C GLY A 185 -7.85 -4.18 0.32
N THR A 186 -8.18 -4.35 -0.97
CA THR A 186 -8.21 -5.65 -1.65
C THR A 186 -7.05 -5.81 -2.63
N LEU A 187 -6.82 -7.01 -3.15
CA LEU A 187 -5.75 -7.25 -4.11
C LEU A 187 -5.99 -6.49 -5.42
N GLN A 188 -4.94 -5.86 -5.96
CA GLN A 188 -4.95 -5.14 -7.23
C GLN A 188 -5.59 -5.96 -8.37
N GLU A 189 -5.13 -7.20 -8.56
CA GLU A 189 -5.61 -8.14 -9.58
C GLU A 189 -7.10 -8.54 -9.45
N ARG A 190 -7.76 -8.22 -8.32
CA ARG A 190 -9.18 -8.50 -8.11
C ARG A 190 -10.08 -7.29 -8.36
N THR A 191 -9.49 -6.12 -8.56
CA THR A 191 -10.23 -4.85 -8.56
C THR A 191 -9.90 -4.00 -9.78
N ILE A 192 -8.63 -3.90 -10.16
CA ILE A 192 -8.23 -3.08 -11.31
C ILE A 192 -8.33 -3.91 -12.59
N ASN A 193 -9.00 -3.35 -13.58
CA ASN A 193 -9.15 -3.96 -14.89
C ASN A 193 -7.92 -3.67 -15.79
N VAL A 194 -7.54 -4.65 -16.61
CA VAL A 194 -6.41 -4.57 -17.54
C VAL A 194 -6.45 -3.35 -18.47
N LEU A 195 -7.64 -2.87 -18.84
CA LEU A 195 -7.82 -1.71 -19.73
C LEU A 195 -7.17 -0.43 -19.18
N TYR A 196 -7.11 -0.28 -17.85
CA TYR A 196 -6.40 0.84 -17.21
C TYR A 196 -4.93 0.87 -17.64
N TYR A 197 -4.25 -0.27 -17.52
CA TYR A 197 -2.84 -0.38 -17.84
C TYR A 197 -2.59 -0.32 -19.35
N LEU A 198 -3.41 -1.00 -20.17
CA LEU A 198 -3.24 -0.98 -21.62
C LEU A 198 -3.44 0.42 -22.21
N ASN A 199 -4.36 1.21 -21.67
CA ASN A 199 -4.56 2.59 -22.12
C ASN A 199 -3.35 3.47 -21.79
N LYS A 200 -2.62 3.19 -20.70
CA LYS A 200 -1.50 3.99 -20.22
C LYS A 200 -0.14 3.53 -20.78
N TYR A 201 0.05 2.23 -20.96
CA TYR A 201 1.31 1.57 -21.30
C TYR A 201 1.29 0.87 -22.66
N SER A 202 0.22 1.05 -23.45
CA SER A 202 -0.01 0.41 -24.75
C SER A 202 -0.23 -1.12 -24.67
N LEU A 203 -0.42 -1.74 -25.84
CA LEU A 203 -0.60 -3.19 -25.95
C LEU A 203 0.71 -3.97 -25.76
N ASP A 204 1.87 -3.32 -25.94
CA ASP A 204 3.19 -3.95 -25.79
C ASP A 204 3.39 -4.49 -24.37
N LEU A 205 2.71 -3.91 -23.38
CA LEU A 205 2.66 -4.41 -22.01
C LEU A 205 2.27 -5.90 -21.92
N LEU A 206 1.36 -6.38 -22.78
CA LEU A 206 0.97 -7.79 -22.75
C LEU A 206 2.14 -8.70 -23.15
N ASP A 207 2.98 -8.24 -24.06
CA ASP A 207 4.17 -8.97 -24.50
C ASP A 207 5.21 -8.95 -23.38
N ASP A 208 5.45 -7.78 -22.77
CA ASP A 208 6.39 -7.63 -21.66
C ASP A 208 6.01 -8.52 -20.46
N LEU A 209 4.73 -8.56 -20.10
CA LEU A 209 4.22 -9.41 -19.02
C LEU A 209 4.41 -10.90 -19.33
N ARG A 210 4.22 -11.33 -20.59
CA ARG A 210 4.46 -12.74 -20.96
C ARG A 210 5.93 -13.15 -20.82
N HIS A 211 6.86 -12.24 -21.07
CA HIS A 211 8.29 -12.53 -20.96
C HIS A 211 8.80 -12.42 -19.52
N THR A 212 8.19 -11.54 -18.71
CA THR A 212 8.62 -11.26 -17.34
C THR A 212 8.04 -12.24 -16.33
N LEU A 213 6.77 -12.64 -16.50
CA LEU A 213 6.07 -13.46 -15.53
C LEU A 213 6.49 -14.92 -15.60
N ARG A 214 6.75 -15.47 -14.42
CA ARG A 214 7.05 -16.88 -14.20
C ARG A 214 5.77 -17.64 -13.86
N THR A 215 5.50 -18.72 -14.59
CA THR A 215 4.31 -19.56 -14.35
C THR A 215 4.64 -20.83 -13.54
N ASP A 216 5.91 -21.08 -13.26
CA ASP A 216 6.45 -22.22 -12.52
C ASP A 216 6.52 -21.98 -11.00
N THR A 217 5.93 -20.90 -10.50
CA THR A 217 5.97 -20.50 -9.10
C THR A 217 4.58 -20.17 -8.55
N ALA A 218 4.39 -20.41 -7.26
CA ALA A 218 3.22 -19.97 -6.50
C ALA A 218 3.47 -18.64 -5.76
N GLU A 219 4.67 -18.08 -5.85
CA GLU A 219 5.02 -16.81 -5.23
C GLU A 219 4.31 -15.64 -5.90
N HIS A 220 4.00 -14.62 -5.10
CA HIS A 220 3.47 -13.36 -5.61
C HIS A 220 4.57 -12.60 -6.35
N GLN A 221 4.27 -12.17 -7.57
CA GLN A 221 5.23 -11.51 -8.45
C GLN A 221 4.93 -10.01 -8.52
N VAL A 222 5.98 -9.21 -8.43
CA VAL A 222 5.90 -7.76 -8.54
C VAL A 222 6.55 -7.35 -9.86
N VAL A 223 5.83 -6.62 -10.69
CA VAL A 223 6.32 -6.13 -11.99
C VAL A 223 6.29 -4.60 -11.98
N GLU A 224 7.45 -4.00 -12.16
CA GLU A 224 7.57 -2.54 -12.34
C GLU A 224 7.18 -2.15 -13.77
N LEU A 225 6.40 -1.06 -13.91
CA LEU A 225 5.87 -0.51 -15.16
C LEU A 225 6.43 0.88 -15.51
#